data_AF-A0A2L2Y3D5-F1
#
_entry.id   AF-A0A2L2Y3D5-F1
#
_cell.length_a   1.000
_cell.length_b   1.000
_cell.length_c   1.000
_cell.angle_alpha   90.00
_cell.angle_beta   90.00
_cell.angle_gamma   90.00
#
_symmetry.space_group_name_H-M   'P 1'
#
loop_
_entity.id
_entity.type
_entity.pdbx_description
1 polymer ?
#
loop_
_entity_poly.entity_id
_entity_poly.type
_entity_poly.pdbx_seq_one_letter_code
_entity_poly.pdbx_strand_id
1 'polypeptide(L)'
;LKVSSQEYVVFSHKPEVRFTDFKKVREEIETETRRYPGPTGFTSDPIIMQIYSPRVLKLTVVDLPGLIKNVPDGDDRSNIQEVRKMVLKYIEPKEALILAIIPATQDFLTCDSLEIAREADPKRERTIGVVTKLDRPNDGDYKSVLENRKIYLQKGYVGVVNRNDTEDEIDLEEILQNERAFF
;
A
#
# COMPACT_ATOMS: atom_id res chain seq x y z
N LEU A 1 10.26 34.75 -6.01
CA LEU A 1 8.80 34.63 -6.19
C LEU A 1 8.29 33.56 -5.24
N LYS A 2 7.69 33.92 -4.10
CA LYS A 2 7.02 32.95 -3.21
C LYS A 2 5.70 32.59 -3.89
N VAL A 3 5.69 31.49 -4.65
CA VAL A 3 4.43 30.90 -5.11
C VAL A 3 3.75 30.35 -3.87
N SER A 4 2.69 31.01 -3.43
CA SER A 4 1.76 30.47 -2.43
C SER A 4 0.97 29.34 -3.10
N SER A 5 1.60 28.18 -3.28
CA SER A 5 0.95 26.98 -3.82
C SER A 5 0.47 26.14 -2.65
N GLN A 6 -0.69 26.53 -2.08
CA GLN A 6 -1.39 25.73 -1.09
C GLN A 6 -1.65 24.33 -1.67
N GLU A 7 -1.38 23.29 -0.89
CA GLU A 7 -1.61 21.92 -1.29
C GLU A 7 -3.10 21.61 -1.31
N TYR A 8 -3.55 20.87 -2.31
CA TYR A 8 -4.95 20.46 -2.40
C TYR A 8 -5.12 19.15 -3.15
N VAL A 9 -6.26 18.50 -2.92
CA VAL A 9 -6.69 17.27 -3.58
C VAL A 9 -7.97 17.55 -4.38
N VAL A 10 -8.07 16.94 -5.56
CA VAL A 10 -9.28 16.95 -6.38
C VAL A 10 -9.68 15.50 -6.65
N PHE A 11 -10.93 15.15 -6.33
CA PHE A 11 -11.49 13.85 -6.67
C PHE A 11 -12.13 13.90 -8.06
N SER A 12 -11.97 12.84 -8.85
CA SER A 12 -12.54 12.78 -10.21
C SER A 12 -14.07 12.84 -10.23
N HIS A 13 -14.76 12.36 -9.19
CA HIS A 13 -16.21 12.46 -9.06
C HIS A 13 -16.69 13.82 -8.50
N LYS A 14 -15.76 14.69 -8.05
CA LYS A 14 -16.03 16.06 -7.57
C LYS A 14 -14.99 17.06 -8.14
N PRO A 15 -14.93 17.25 -9.47
CA PRO A 15 -13.87 18.02 -10.11
C PRO A 15 -13.86 19.51 -9.74
N GLU A 16 -15.00 20.06 -9.32
CA GLU A 16 -15.15 21.47 -8.93
C GLU A 16 -14.70 21.74 -7.47
N VAL A 17 -14.42 20.70 -6.68
CA VAL A 17 -14.08 20.83 -5.26
C VAL A 17 -12.59 20.63 -5.04
N ARG A 18 -11.93 21.62 -4.43
CA ARG A 18 -10.55 21.51 -3.97
C ARG A 18 -10.52 21.26 -2.46
N PHE A 19 -10.05 20.09 -2.08
CA PHE A 19 -9.88 19.71 -0.68
C PHE A 19 -8.50 20.15 -0.21
N THR A 20 -8.43 21.10 0.72
CA THR A 20 -7.18 21.56 1.35
C THR A 20 -6.95 20.97 2.74
N ASP A 21 -7.96 20.31 3.29
CA ASP A 21 -7.93 19.62 4.58
C ASP A 21 -7.90 18.10 4.37
N PHE A 22 -6.79 17.47 4.73
CA PHE A 22 -6.59 16.03 4.57
C PHE A 22 -7.53 15.18 5.44
N LYS A 23 -8.10 15.72 6.53
CA LYS A 23 -9.15 15.02 7.30
C LYS A 23 -10.39 14.83 6.44
N LYS A 24 -10.80 15.88 5.72
CA LYS A 24 -11.93 15.81 4.76
C LYS A 24 -11.65 14.91 3.57
N VAL A 25 -10.40 14.84 3.12
CA VAL A 25 -9.99 13.88 2.07
C VAL A 25 -10.22 12.44 2.55
N ARG A 26 -9.82 12.12 3.79
CA ARG A 26 -10.07 10.79 4.39
C ARG A 26 -11.56 10.49 4.51
N GLU A 27 -12.34 11.43 5.05
CA GLU A 27 -13.79 11.29 5.19
C GLU A 27 -14.48 11.04 3.84
N GLU A 28 -14.03 11.72 2.78
CA GLU A 28 -14.54 11.55 1.43
C GLU A 28 -14.22 10.15 0.87
N ILE A 29 -12.98 9.67 1.05
CA ILE A 29 -12.60 8.31 0.64
C ILE A 29 -13.47 7.27 1.35
N GLU A 30 -13.67 7.41 2.66
CA GLU A 30 -14.53 6.50 3.44
C GLU A 30 -15.98 6.55 2.95
N THR A 31 -16.49 7.75 2.65
CA THR A 31 -17.85 7.94 2.15
C THR A 31 -18.05 7.25 0.80
N GLU A 32 -17.16 7.46 -0.16
CA GLU A 32 -17.25 6.83 -1.47
C GLU A 32 -17.03 5.31 -1.39
N THR A 33 -16.13 4.84 -0.53
CA THR A 33 -15.93 3.40 -0.30
C THR A 33 -17.19 2.73 0.26
N ARG A 34 -17.93 3.40 1.16
CA ARG A 34 -19.19 2.89 1.73
C ARG A 34 -20.39 3.02 0.79
N ARG A 35 -20.32 3.91 -0.20
CA ARG A 35 -21.45 4.23 -1.08
C ARG A 35 -21.90 3.05 -1.91
N TYR A 36 -20.94 2.26 -2.41
CA TYR A 36 -21.19 1.07 -3.22
C TYR A 36 -20.16 -0.02 -2.90
N PRO A 37 -20.34 -0.79 -1.82
CA PRO A 37 -19.44 -1.90 -1.52
C PRO A 37 -19.55 -3.05 -2.53
N GLY A 38 -20.46 -2.99 -3.52
CA GLY A 38 -20.75 -4.11 -4.41
C GLY A 38 -21.49 -5.26 -3.71
N PRO A 39 -21.99 -6.26 -4.46
CA PRO A 39 -22.69 -7.41 -3.89
C PRO A 39 -21.79 -8.30 -3.03
N THR A 40 -20.47 -8.26 -3.25
CA THR A 40 -19.45 -9.07 -2.60
C THR A 40 -18.70 -8.34 -1.47
N GLY A 41 -19.06 -7.08 -1.18
CA GLY A 41 -18.34 -6.25 -0.20
C GLY A 41 -17.08 -5.59 -0.76
N PHE A 42 -16.71 -5.87 -2.01
CA PHE A 42 -15.66 -5.17 -2.75
C PHE A 42 -16.22 -4.57 -4.05
N THR A 43 -15.73 -3.38 -4.41
CA THR A 43 -15.99 -2.76 -5.72
C THR A 43 -14.71 -2.69 -6.54
N SER A 44 -14.81 -2.97 -7.84
CA SER A 44 -13.73 -2.76 -8.81
C SER A 44 -13.64 -1.33 -9.31
N ASP A 45 -14.58 -0.46 -8.92
CA ASP A 45 -14.60 0.94 -9.31
C ASP A 45 -13.56 1.72 -8.47
N PRO A 46 -12.53 2.29 -9.11
CA PRO A 46 -11.47 2.98 -8.38
C PRO A 46 -11.92 4.36 -7.91
N ILE A 47 -11.49 4.75 -6.71
CA ILE A 47 -11.52 6.15 -6.28
C ILE A 47 -10.30 6.85 -6.89
N ILE A 48 -10.54 7.75 -7.84
CA ILE A 48 -9.49 8.49 -8.52
C ILE A 48 -9.39 9.89 -7.90
N MET A 49 -8.19 10.24 -7.43
CA MET A 49 -7.89 11.58 -6.92
C MET A 49 -6.53 12.07 -7.41
N GLN A 50 -6.40 13.39 -7.54
CA GLN A 50 -5.17 14.07 -7.91
C GLN A 50 -4.71 14.95 -6.75
N ILE A 51 -3.49 14.73 -6.29
CA ILE A 51 -2.86 15.51 -5.22
C ILE A 51 -1.93 16.53 -5.87
N TYR A 52 -2.15 17.81 -5.57
CA TYR A 52 -1.36 18.93 -6.06
C TYR A 52 -0.51 19.47 -4.90
N SER A 53 0.81 19.36 -5.02
CA SER A 53 1.76 19.89 -4.06
C SER A 53 3.05 20.35 -4.75
N PRO A 54 3.67 21.46 -4.31
CA PRO A 54 4.99 21.86 -4.81
C PRO A 54 6.12 20.95 -4.31
N ARG A 55 5.84 20.03 -3.37
CA ARG A 55 6.83 19.15 -2.71
C ARG A 55 6.87 17.73 -3.29
N VAL A 56 6.01 17.41 -4.27
CA VAL A 56 5.89 16.05 -4.81
C VAL A 56 6.28 15.99 -6.28
N LEU A 57 6.75 14.82 -6.70
CA LEU A 57 6.98 14.52 -8.12
C LEU A 57 5.67 14.10 -8.79
N LYS A 58 5.61 14.25 -10.11
CA LYS A 58 4.51 13.68 -10.90
C LYS A 58 4.63 12.16 -10.92
N LEU A 59 3.81 11.50 -10.11
CA LEU A 59 3.75 10.05 -9.98
C LEU A 59 2.30 9.58 -9.80
N THR A 60 2.04 8.31 -10.15
CA THR A 60 0.75 7.65 -9.91
C THR A 60 0.97 6.53 -8.91
N VAL A 61 0.23 6.58 -7.80
CA VAL A 61 0.17 5.49 -6.81
C VAL A 61 -1.20 4.84 -6.93
N VAL A 62 -1.22 3.52 -6.90
CA VAL A 62 -2.45 2.74 -6.79
C VAL A 62 -2.40 2.00 -5.46
N ASP A 63 -3.34 2.31 -4.59
CA ASP A 63 -3.59 1.52 -3.38
C ASP A 63 -4.57 0.39 -3.72
N LEU A 64 -4.26 -0.83 -3.29
CA LEU A 64 -4.97 -2.04 -3.67
C LEU A 64 -5.50 -2.76 -2.42
N PRO A 65 -6.65 -3.44 -2.51
CA PRO A 65 -7.15 -4.23 -1.41
C PRO A 65 -6.13 -5.30 -0.97
N GLY A 66 -6.08 -5.55 0.33
CA GLY A 66 -5.26 -6.63 0.89
C GLY A 66 -5.72 -7.99 0.36
N LEU A 67 -4.75 -8.86 0.05
CA LEU A 67 -5.05 -10.22 -0.38
C LEU A 67 -5.74 -11.00 0.76
N ILE A 68 -6.87 -11.62 0.44
CA ILE A 68 -7.64 -12.46 1.36
C ILE A 68 -7.51 -13.93 0.97
N LYS A 69 -7.38 -14.81 1.97
CA LYS A 69 -7.27 -16.27 1.78
C LYS A 69 -8.53 -17.04 2.15
N ASN A 70 -9.36 -16.45 3.01
CA ASN A 70 -10.57 -17.05 3.55
C ASN A 70 -11.68 -16.01 3.61
N VAL A 71 -12.92 -16.48 3.60
CA VAL A 71 -14.13 -15.71 3.85
C VAL A 71 -14.88 -16.36 5.02
N PRO A 72 -15.71 -15.62 5.77
CA PRO A 72 -16.59 -16.19 6.79
C PRO A 72 -17.42 -17.38 6.27
N ASP A 73 -17.78 -18.30 7.18
CA ASP A 73 -18.61 -19.45 6.82
C ASP A 73 -19.98 -18.98 6.31
N GLY A 74 -20.32 -19.37 5.08
CA GLY A 74 -21.56 -18.97 4.40
C GLY A 74 -21.39 -17.87 3.36
N ASP A 75 -20.24 -17.18 3.33
CA ASP A 75 -19.94 -16.16 2.32
C ASP A 75 -19.40 -16.78 1.01
N ASP A 76 -19.60 -16.05 -0.09
CA ASP A 76 -19.11 -16.46 -1.40
C ASP A 76 -17.58 -16.35 -1.48
N ARG A 77 -16.94 -17.44 -1.91
CA ARG A 77 -15.48 -17.51 -2.12
C ARG A 77 -15.04 -16.83 -3.40
N SER A 78 -15.95 -16.44 -4.29
CA SER A 78 -15.65 -15.69 -5.51
C SER A 78 -14.89 -14.38 -5.21
N ASN A 79 -15.16 -13.76 -4.05
CA ASN A 79 -14.48 -12.55 -3.56
C ASN A 79 -12.94 -12.68 -3.56
N ILE A 80 -12.41 -13.85 -3.19
CA ILE A 80 -10.96 -14.10 -3.17
C ILE A 80 -10.38 -13.97 -4.58
N GLN A 81 -11.07 -14.53 -5.57
CA GLN A 81 -10.66 -14.47 -6.97
C GLN A 81 -10.83 -13.06 -7.54
N GLU A 82 -11.89 -12.34 -7.16
CA GLU A 82 -12.14 -10.96 -7.58
C GLU A 82 -11.05 -10.01 -7.08
N VAL A 83 -10.70 -10.07 -5.78
CA VAL A 83 -9.62 -9.27 -5.18
C VAL A 83 -8.29 -9.58 -5.88
N ARG A 84 -7.98 -10.86 -6.08
CA ARG A 84 -6.76 -11.27 -6.78
C ARG A 84 -6.71 -10.74 -8.22
N LYS A 85 -7.81 -10.84 -8.97
CA LYS A 85 -7.91 -10.33 -10.34
C LYS A 85 -7.75 -8.80 -10.39
N MET A 86 -8.28 -8.09 -9.39
CA MET A 86 -8.12 -6.66 -9.25
C MET A 86 -6.65 -6.29 -9.04
N VAL A 87 -5.95 -6.99 -8.15
CA VAL A 87 -4.51 -6.74 -7.90
C VAL A 87 -3.70 -6.99 -9.17
N LEU A 88 -3.89 -8.16 -9.81
CA LEU A 88 -3.16 -8.53 -11.04
C LEU A 88 -3.33 -7.48 -12.14
N LYS A 89 -4.56 -6.97 -12.36
CA LYS A 89 -4.84 -5.92 -13.34
C LYS A 89 -3.91 -4.71 -13.22
N TYR A 90 -3.53 -4.32 -12.00
CA TYR A 90 -2.68 -3.15 -11.75
C TYR A 90 -1.18 -3.47 -11.73
N ILE A 91 -0.79 -4.71 -11.41
CA ILE A 91 0.63 -5.09 -11.32
C ILE A 91 1.15 -5.79 -12.59
N GLU A 92 0.29 -6.29 -13.48
CA GLU A 92 0.67 -6.90 -14.77
C GLU A 92 1.38 -5.96 -15.75
N PRO A 93 1.01 -4.67 -15.90
CA PRO A 93 1.73 -3.74 -16.77
C PRO A 93 3.22 -3.66 -16.43
N LYS A 94 4.09 -3.70 -17.45
CA LYS A 94 5.56 -3.77 -17.26
C LYS A 94 6.14 -2.49 -16.67
N GLU A 95 5.45 -1.38 -16.85
CA GLU A 95 5.82 -0.06 -16.35
C GLU A 95 5.47 0.10 -14.86
N ALA A 96 4.63 -0.77 -14.31
CA ALA A 96 4.24 -0.72 -12.90
C ALA A 96 5.39 -1.22 -12.01
N LEU A 97 5.83 -0.37 -11.09
CA LEU A 97 6.71 -0.78 -9.99
C LEU A 97 5.87 -1.44 -8.90
N ILE A 98 6.25 -2.64 -8.47
CA ILE A 98 5.53 -3.41 -7.46
C ILE A 98 6.21 -3.20 -6.10
N LEU A 99 5.44 -2.74 -5.11
CA LEU A 99 5.87 -2.72 -3.71
C LEU A 99 5.25 -3.92 -2.99
N ALA A 100 6.02 -4.98 -2.80
CA ALA A 100 5.57 -6.17 -2.08
C ALA A 100 5.72 -5.95 -0.57
N ILE A 101 4.62 -5.57 0.08
CA ILE A 101 4.59 -5.31 1.53
C ILE A 101 4.56 -6.63 2.29
N ILE A 102 5.47 -6.80 3.25
CA ILE A 102 5.68 -8.03 4.01
C ILE A 102 5.85 -7.69 5.50
N PRO A 103 5.01 -8.19 6.41
CA PRO A 103 5.24 -8.06 7.84
C PRO A 103 6.44 -8.91 8.29
N ALA A 104 7.37 -8.33 9.07
CA ALA A 104 8.51 -9.06 9.66
C ALA A 104 8.07 -10.19 10.61
N THR A 105 6.83 -10.13 11.12
CA THR A 105 6.24 -11.12 12.01
C THR A 105 5.74 -12.38 11.30
N GLN A 106 5.77 -12.43 9.96
CA GLN A 106 5.30 -13.57 9.16
C GLN A 106 6.46 -14.27 8.45
N ASP A 107 6.29 -15.55 8.10
CA ASP A 107 7.25 -16.24 7.26
C ASP A 107 7.17 -15.73 5.82
N PHE A 108 8.23 -15.05 5.40
CA PHE A 108 8.45 -14.52 4.06
C PHE A 108 8.21 -15.54 2.94
N LEU A 109 8.44 -16.83 3.18
CA LEU A 109 8.22 -17.89 2.18
C LEU A 109 6.73 -18.14 1.89
N THR A 110 5.85 -17.72 2.81
CA THR A 110 4.39 -17.91 2.72
C THR A 110 3.64 -16.62 2.39
N CYS A 111 4.38 -15.55 2.10
CA CYS A 111 3.82 -14.22 1.90
C CYS A 111 3.17 -14.07 0.52
N ASP A 112 1.87 -13.80 0.52
CA ASP A 112 1.06 -13.71 -0.71
C ASP A 112 1.48 -12.55 -1.62
N SER A 113 1.99 -11.46 -1.04
CA SER A 113 2.44 -10.29 -1.81
C SER A 113 3.65 -10.62 -2.69
N LEU A 114 4.57 -11.47 -2.21
CA LEU A 114 5.70 -11.95 -3.00
C LEU A 114 5.29 -12.99 -4.04
N GLU A 115 4.33 -13.85 -3.71
CA GLU A 115 3.82 -14.85 -4.65
C GLU A 115 3.14 -14.18 -5.86
N ILE A 116 2.19 -13.27 -5.61
CA ILE A 116 1.48 -12.57 -6.69
C ILE A 116 2.41 -11.65 -7.49
N ALA A 117 3.38 -11.01 -6.83
CA ALA A 117 4.39 -10.20 -7.51
C ALA A 117 5.24 -11.05 -8.45
N ARG A 118 5.61 -12.28 -8.05
CA ARG A 118 6.37 -13.20 -8.90
C ARG A 118 5.60 -13.64 -10.15
N GLU A 119 4.27 -13.74 -10.07
CA GLU A 119 3.45 -14.06 -11.24
C GLU A 119 3.46 -12.93 -12.28
N ALA A 120 3.36 -11.68 -11.81
CA ALA A 120 3.39 -10.50 -12.68
C ALA A 120 4.80 -10.10 -13.12
N ASP A 121 5.82 -10.37 -12.29
CA ASP A 121 7.23 -10.06 -12.52
C ASP A 121 8.12 -11.29 -12.26
N PRO A 122 8.10 -12.31 -13.14
CA PRO A 122 8.87 -13.56 -12.94
C PRO A 122 10.38 -13.34 -12.86
N LYS A 123 10.89 -12.28 -13.50
CA LYS A 123 12.31 -11.90 -13.51
C LYS A 123 12.71 -11.03 -12.32
N ARG A 124 11.74 -10.56 -11.52
CA ARG A 124 11.92 -9.76 -10.31
C ARG A 124 12.66 -8.44 -10.59
N GLU A 125 12.44 -7.87 -11.77
CA GLU A 125 13.13 -6.67 -12.28
C GLU A 125 12.51 -5.38 -11.72
N ARG A 126 11.23 -5.43 -11.35
CA ARG A 126 10.40 -4.26 -10.99
C ARG A 126 9.66 -4.44 -9.67
N THR A 127 10.09 -5.39 -8.86
CA THR A 127 9.55 -5.63 -7.51
C THR A 127 10.54 -5.17 -6.45
N ILE A 128 10.07 -4.36 -5.50
CA ILE A 128 10.78 -3.97 -4.28
C ILE A 128 10.07 -4.63 -3.10
N GLY A 129 10.81 -5.35 -2.26
CA GLY A 129 10.26 -5.89 -1.02
C GLY A 129 10.27 -4.85 0.08
N VAL A 130 9.15 -4.62 0.74
CA VAL A 130 9.04 -3.69 1.87
C VAL A 130 8.73 -4.47 3.13
N VAL A 131 9.69 -4.53 4.04
CA VAL A 131 9.55 -5.26 5.30
C VAL A 131 9.05 -4.31 6.38
N THR A 132 7.86 -4.55 6.90
CA THR A 132 7.17 -3.71 7.90
C THR A 132 7.17 -4.37 9.27
N LYS A 133 6.79 -3.64 10.32
CA LYS A 133 6.61 -4.17 11.69
C LYS A 133 7.88 -4.82 12.27
N LEU A 134 9.05 -4.26 11.93
CA LEU A 134 10.37 -4.76 12.40
C LEU A 134 10.57 -4.57 13.91
N ASP A 135 9.84 -3.62 14.50
CA ASP A 135 9.73 -3.34 15.92
C ASP A 135 9.01 -4.45 16.72
N ARG A 136 8.21 -5.29 16.05
CA ARG A 136 7.47 -6.35 16.72
C ARG A 136 8.34 -7.58 16.95
N PRO A 137 8.17 -8.28 18.09
CA PRO A 137 8.85 -9.54 18.35
C PRO A 137 8.61 -10.51 17.19
N ASN A 138 9.70 -11.01 16.64
CA ASN A 138 9.67 -12.03 15.62
C ASN A 138 10.86 -12.96 15.82
N ASP A 139 10.64 -14.25 15.57
CA ASP A 139 11.69 -15.27 15.55
C ASP A 139 12.23 -15.48 14.12
N GLY A 140 11.84 -14.60 13.20
CA GLY A 140 12.09 -14.71 11.78
C GLY A 140 13.46 -14.16 11.39
N ASP A 141 14.06 -14.76 10.36
CA ASP A 141 15.29 -14.26 9.77
C ASP A 141 15.00 -13.14 8.75
N TYR A 142 14.50 -11.99 9.23
CA TYR A 142 14.28 -10.81 8.38
C TYR A 142 15.59 -10.18 7.93
N LYS A 143 16.70 -10.41 8.66
CA LYS A 143 18.03 -9.92 8.29
C LYS A 143 18.47 -10.49 6.95
N SER A 144 18.40 -11.81 6.77
CA SER A 144 18.77 -12.41 5.47
C SER A 144 17.86 -11.99 4.32
N VAL A 145 16.61 -11.62 4.61
CA VAL A 145 15.69 -11.04 3.62
C VAL A 145 16.12 -9.63 3.25
N LEU A 146 16.37 -8.77 4.23
CA LEU A 146 16.85 -7.40 4.00
C LEU A 146 18.21 -7.36 3.28
N GLU A 147 19.09 -8.32 3.57
CA GLU A 147 20.36 -8.51 2.88
C GLU A 147 20.22 -9.20 1.51
N ASN A 148 18.99 -9.43 1.05
CA ASN A 148 18.64 -9.99 -0.25
C ASN A 148 19.21 -11.41 -0.49
N ARG A 149 19.42 -12.20 0.58
CA ARG A 149 20.03 -13.53 0.54
C ARG A 149 19.03 -14.68 0.52
N LYS A 150 17.82 -14.48 1.06
CA LYS A 150 16.80 -15.55 1.18
C LYS A 150 15.90 -15.63 -0.06
N ILE A 151 15.29 -14.51 -0.43
CA ILE A 151 14.53 -14.37 -1.67
C ILE A 151 15.16 -13.21 -2.42
N TYR A 152 15.78 -13.47 -3.57
CA TYR A 152 16.45 -12.41 -4.32
C TYR A 152 15.44 -11.56 -5.11
N LEU A 153 15.48 -10.24 -4.94
CA LEU A 153 14.84 -9.23 -5.78
C LEU A 153 15.91 -8.33 -6.40
N GLN A 154 15.80 -7.97 -7.69
CA GLN A 154 16.83 -7.14 -8.34
C GLN A 154 16.91 -5.74 -7.73
N LYS A 155 15.78 -5.21 -7.23
CA LYS A 155 15.73 -3.93 -6.53
C LYS A 155 15.90 -4.04 -5.02
N GLY A 156 16.12 -5.25 -4.50
CA GLY A 156 16.35 -5.51 -3.08
C GLY A 156 15.13 -5.27 -2.19
N TYR A 157 15.43 -5.02 -0.92
CA TYR A 157 14.45 -4.85 0.15
C TYR A 157 14.70 -3.56 0.93
N VAL A 158 13.63 -3.00 1.48
CA VAL A 158 13.66 -1.85 2.38
C VAL A 158 12.89 -2.21 3.65
N GLY A 159 13.51 -2.01 4.81
CA GLY A 159 12.84 -2.13 6.10
C GLY A 159 12.21 -0.79 6.48
N VAL A 160 10.99 -0.83 7.02
CA VAL A 160 10.31 0.36 7.55
C VAL A 160 9.67 0.07 8.90
N VAL A 161 9.66 1.07 9.77
CA VAL A 161 8.94 1.06 11.04
C VAL A 161 7.89 2.17 11.00
N ASN A 162 6.63 1.77 11.03
CA ASN A 162 5.49 2.68 10.95
C ASN A 162 4.91 2.95 12.34
N ARG A 163 4.04 3.96 12.43
CA ARG A 163 3.25 4.28 13.64
C ARG A 163 2.51 3.06 14.19
N ASN A 164 2.33 3.04 15.51
CA ASN A 164 1.50 2.03 16.16
C ASN A 164 0.00 2.37 16.04
N ASP A 165 -0.85 1.34 16.14
CA ASP A 165 -2.31 1.47 16.00
C ASP A 165 -2.96 2.37 17.09
N THR A 166 -2.20 2.79 18.11
CA THR A 166 -2.63 3.65 19.22
C THR A 166 -2.20 5.12 19.07
N GLU A 167 -1.51 5.47 17.99
CA GLU A 167 -0.82 6.75 17.81
C GLU A 167 -1.50 7.58 16.70
N ASP A 168 -2.72 8.04 16.97
CA ASP A 168 -3.53 8.74 15.96
C ASP A 168 -3.08 10.18 15.65
N GLU A 169 -2.14 10.74 16.43
CA GLU A 169 -1.74 12.16 16.34
C GLU A 169 -0.22 12.41 16.45
N ILE A 170 0.64 11.45 16.10
CA ILE A 170 2.09 11.70 16.07
C ILE A 170 2.47 12.47 14.79
N ASP A 171 3.30 13.51 14.94
CA ASP A 171 3.84 14.27 13.82
C ASP A 171 4.75 13.41 12.94
N LEU A 172 4.74 13.66 11.63
CA LEU A 172 5.59 12.93 10.68
C LEU A 172 7.07 13.01 11.05
N GLU A 173 7.51 14.15 11.58
CA GLU A 173 8.90 14.34 12.00
C GLU A 173 9.27 13.43 13.18
N GLU A 174 8.36 13.23 14.14
CA GLU A 174 8.56 12.31 15.26
C GLU A 174 8.56 10.85 14.80
N ILE A 175 7.68 10.47 13.87
CA ILE A 175 7.70 9.11 13.27
C ILE A 175 9.06 8.84 12.62
N LEU A 176 9.59 9.78 11.85
CA LEU A 176 10.88 9.64 11.19
C LEU A 176 12.05 9.60 12.18
N GLN A 177 11.96 10.34 13.29
CA GLN A 177 12.97 10.29 14.36
C GLN A 177 12.95 8.93 15.07
N ASN A 178 11.76 8.41 15.36
CA ASN A 178 11.60 7.10 15.99
C ASN A 178 12.11 5.98 15.08
N GLU A 179 11.79 6.03 13.78
CA GLU A 179 12.32 5.07 12.81
C GLU A 179 13.85 5.13 12.71
N ARG A 180 14.44 6.34 12.70
CA ARG A 180 15.91 6.50 12.71
C ARG A 180 16.57 6.03 14.00
N ALA A 181 15.89 6.11 15.14
CA ALA A 181 16.42 5.62 16.40
C ALA A 181 16.35 4.09 16.50
N PHE A 182 15.45 3.46 15.74
CA PHE A 182 15.31 2.00 15.69
C PHE A 182 16.42 1.32 14.88
N PHE A 183 16.82 1.90 13.73
CA PHE A 183 17.86 1.36 12.84
C PHE A 183 19.27 1.82 13.20
#